data_AF-A0A3P7P0W7-F1
#
_entry.id   AF-A0A3P7P0W7-F1
#
_cell.length_a   1.000
_cell.length_b   1.000
_cell.length_c   1.000
_cell.angle_alpha   90.00
_cell.angle_beta   90.00
_cell.angle_gamma   90.00
#
_symmetry.space_group_name_H-M   'P 1'
#
loop_
_entity.id
_entity.type
_entity.pdbx_description
1 polymer ?
#
loop_
_entity_poly.entity_id
_entity_poly.type
_entity_poly.pdbx_seq_one_letter_code
_entity_poly.pdbx_strand_id
1 'polypeptide(L)'
;MVCKKSLVDWRPCGDYRRLNTWFNFSEKQDILIVGDFNAPGVDWQTWTAQGLPDNFNHKLLQWTTDKLLCQIFTFGTWAREGQQSNCLDLIFTLEEESVIDLQDRPH
;
A
#
# COMPACT_ATOMS: atom_id res chain seq x y z
N MET A 1 -18.32 3.15 0.19
CA MET A 1 -18.26 4.46 0.88
C MET A 1 -16.92 5.10 0.56
N VAL A 2 -16.87 6.12 -0.32
CA VAL A 2 -15.61 6.86 -0.56
C VAL A 2 -15.48 7.91 0.53
N CYS A 3 -14.56 7.70 1.47
CA CYS A 3 -14.30 8.66 2.53
C CYS A 3 -13.50 9.85 1.93
N LYS A 4 -14.19 10.79 1.28
CA LYS A 4 -13.62 12.11 0.96
C LYS A 4 -13.55 12.93 2.24
N LYS A 5 -12.38 12.92 2.89
CA LYS A 5 -11.95 13.98 3.81
C LYS A 5 -10.82 14.78 3.17
N SER A 6 -10.75 16.07 3.50
CA SER A 6 -9.90 17.09 2.88
C SER A 6 -8.45 16.63 2.70
N LEU A 7 -7.98 16.75 1.46
CA LEU A 7 -6.68 16.36 0.89
C LEU A 7 -5.42 16.95 1.56
N VAL A 8 -5.52 17.61 2.72
CA VAL A 8 -4.42 18.44 3.25
C VAL A 8 -3.67 17.87 4.45
N ASP A 9 -4.14 16.82 5.12
CA ASP A 9 -3.49 16.32 6.36
C ASP A 9 -3.12 14.83 6.36
N TRP A 10 -3.40 14.08 5.30
CA TRP A 10 -3.09 12.65 5.29
C TRP A 10 -1.75 12.38 4.63
N ARG A 11 -0.76 12.05 5.46
CA ARG A 11 0.40 11.26 5.03
C ARG A 11 0.36 9.94 5.81
N PRO A 12 0.35 8.77 5.17
CA PRO A 12 0.42 7.49 5.88
C PRO A 12 1.84 7.16 6.35
N CYS A 13 2.69 8.17 6.57
CA CYS A 13 4.00 8.02 7.16
C CYS A 13 3.86 7.51 8.60
N GLY A 14 3.89 6.19 8.79
CA GLY A 14 4.27 5.58 10.06
C GLY A 14 3.16 5.00 10.96
N ASP A 15 1.88 5.04 10.59
CA ASP A 15 0.82 4.50 11.47
C ASP A 15 -0.17 3.56 10.76
N TYR A 16 0.28 2.34 10.48
CA TYR A 16 -0.57 1.24 10.00
C TYR A 16 -1.72 0.90 10.97
N ARG A 17 -1.67 1.34 12.23
CA ARG A 17 -2.76 1.08 13.19
C ARG A 17 -4.04 1.79 12.78
N ARG A 18 -3.94 2.98 12.17
CA ARG A 18 -5.11 3.68 11.60
C ARG A 18 -5.70 2.94 10.40
N LEU A 19 -4.85 2.34 9.56
CA LEU A 19 -5.29 1.47 8.47
C LEU A 19 -6.05 0.27 9.01
N ASN A 20 -5.55 -0.36 10.08
CA ASN A 20 -6.22 -1.48 10.73
C ASN A 20 -7.61 -1.09 11.25
N THR A 21 -7.74 0.10 11.86
CA THR A 21 -9.04 0.62 12.30
C THR A 21 -10.01 0.75 11.13
N TRP A 22 -9.59 1.37 10.02
CA TRP A 22 -10.46 1.58 8.86
C TRP A 22 -10.84 0.28 8.18
N PHE A 23 -9.88 -0.63 8.01
CA PHE A 23 -10.11 -1.95 7.46
C PHE A 23 -11.14 -2.76 8.28
N ASN A 24 -11.07 -2.68 9.61
CA ASN A 24 -12.03 -3.38 10.46
C ASN A 24 -13.43 -2.73 10.41
N PHE A 25 -13.54 -1.43 10.14
CA PHE A 25 -14.82 -0.73 9.97
C PHE A 25 -15.50 -1.00 8.63
N SER A 26 -14.75 -1.39 7.59
CA SER A 26 -15.31 -1.63 6.24
C SER A 26 -16.09 -2.95 6.09
N GLU A 27 -16.31 -3.71 7.17
CA GLU A 27 -17.05 -4.99 7.17
C GLU A 27 -16.58 -6.02 6.11
N LYS A 28 -15.36 -5.86 5.57
CA LYS A 28 -14.81 -6.66 4.46
C LYS A 28 -15.64 -6.60 3.16
N GLN A 29 -16.38 -5.52 2.93
CA GLN A 29 -16.91 -5.22 1.58
C GLN A 29 -15.75 -4.84 0.65
N ASP A 30 -16.00 -4.63 -0.66
CA ASP A 30 -14.96 -4.26 -1.64
C ASP A 30 -14.06 -3.10 -1.14
N ILE A 31 -12.84 -3.44 -0.71
CA ILE A 31 -11.87 -2.50 -0.14
C ILE A 31 -10.81 -2.20 -1.18
N LEU A 32 -10.63 -0.90 -1.46
CA LEU A 32 -9.51 -0.37 -2.21
C LEU A 32 -8.76 0.64 -1.32
N ILE A 33 -7.50 0.36 -1.01
CA ILE A 33 -6.64 1.25 -0.23
C ILE A 33 -5.56 1.78 -1.16
N VAL A 34 -5.51 3.10 -1.35
CA VAL A 34 -4.54 3.77 -2.23
C VAL A 34 -3.79 4.82 -1.44
N GLY A 35 -2.47 4.90 -1.59
CA GLY A 35 -1.69 5.98 -1.00
C GLY A 35 -0.18 5.84 -1.21
N ASP A 36 0.54 6.90 -0.87
CA ASP A 36 2.01 6.92 -0.77
C ASP A 36 2.42 6.48 0.64
N PHE A 37 2.79 5.20 0.79
CA PHE A 37 3.14 4.61 2.08
C PHE A 37 4.58 4.88 2.49
N ASN A 38 5.42 5.34 1.55
CA ASN A 38 6.85 5.57 1.75
C ASN A 38 7.54 4.40 2.48
N ALA A 39 7.39 3.19 1.93
CA ALA A 39 7.94 1.94 2.46
C ALA A 39 9.09 1.39 1.58
N PRO A 40 10.20 2.12 1.41
CA PRO A 40 11.26 1.77 0.44
C PRO A 40 12.01 0.49 0.79
N GLY A 41 11.87 -0.02 2.03
CA GLY A 41 12.51 -1.24 2.46
C GLY A 41 11.66 -2.49 2.24
N VAL A 42 10.46 -2.37 1.66
CA VAL A 42 9.63 -3.52 1.30
C VAL A 42 9.80 -3.82 -0.19
N ASP A 43 10.13 -5.07 -0.49
CA ASP A 43 10.06 -5.63 -1.83
C ASP A 43 8.71 -6.34 -1.97
N TRP A 44 7.80 -5.68 -2.69
CA TRP A 44 6.43 -6.17 -2.93
C TRP A 44 6.37 -7.26 -4.00
N GLN A 45 7.43 -7.48 -4.78
CA GLN A 45 7.51 -8.60 -5.72
C GLN A 45 7.84 -9.89 -4.98
N THR A 46 8.77 -9.85 -4.03
CA THR A 46 9.18 -11.01 -3.23
C THR A 46 8.45 -11.13 -1.90
N TRP A 47 7.62 -10.14 -1.55
CA TRP A 47 6.97 -10.02 -0.24
C TRP A 47 7.97 -10.10 0.93
N THR A 48 9.08 -9.38 0.81
CA THR A 48 10.11 -9.31 1.84
C THR A 48 10.34 -7.88 2.30
N ALA A 49 10.84 -7.72 3.53
CA ALA A 49 11.19 -6.42 4.08
C ALA A 49 12.63 -6.43 4.62
N GLN A 50 13.33 -5.31 4.43
CA GLN A 50 14.68 -5.08 4.92
C GLN A 50 14.67 -4.45 6.32
N GLY A 51 15.73 -4.76 7.08
CA GLY A 51 16.00 -4.18 8.39
C GLY A 51 15.54 -5.06 9.53
N LEU A 52 15.27 -4.43 10.68
CA LEU A 52 14.84 -5.14 11.89
C LEU A 52 13.32 -5.40 11.87
N PRO A 53 12.83 -6.54 12.40
CA PRO A 53 11.42 -6.91 12.40
C PRO A 53 10.46 -5.88 13.03
N ASP A 54 10.95 -5.01 13.91
CA ASP A 54 10.13 -4.00 14.58
C ASP A 54 9.96 -2.69 13.77
N ASN A 55 10.61 -2.57 12.61
CA ASN A 55 10.52 -1.38 11.78
C ASN A 55 9.18 -1.28 11.03
N PHE A 56 8.91 -0.09 10.47
CA PHE A 56 7.68 0.18 9.74
C PHE A 56 7.47 -0.75 8.53
N ASN A 57 8.52 -1.03 7.76
CA ASN A 57 8.45 -1.88 6.57
C ASN A 57 7.98 -3.29 6.92
N HIS A 58 8.57 -3.91 7.95
CA HIS A 58 8.16 -5.23 8.43
C HIS A 58 6.74 -5.23 8.99
N LYS A 59 6.36 -4.20 9.77
CA LYS A 59 5.00 -4.10 10.33
C LYS A 59 3.94 -3.89 9.25
N LEU A 60 4.23 -3.10 8.23
CA LEU A 60 3.34 -2.88 7.10
C LEU A 60 3.20 -4.16 6.26
N LEU A 61 4.31 -4.83 5.95
CA LEU A 61 4.30 -6.11 5.23
C LEU A 61 3.49 -7.15 6.01
N GLN A 62 3.78 -7.33 7.30
CA GLN A 62 3.05 -8.26 8.17
C GLN A 62 1.56 -7.93 8.23
N TRP A 63 1.20 -6.65 8.42
CA TRP A 63 -0.20 -6.24 8.44
C TRP A 63 -0.91 -6.57 7.13
N THR A 64 -0.25 -6.33 5.99
CA THR A 64 -0.80 -6.62 4.66
C THR A 64 -1.03 -8.12 4.48
N THR A 65 -0.07 -8.94 4.89
CA THR A 65 -0.17 -10.41 4.87
C THR A 65 -1.26 -10.92 5.81
N ASP A 66 -1.34 -10.43 7.03
CA ASP A 66 -2.34 -10.84 8.03
C ASP A 66 -3.78 -10.50 7.59
N LYS A 67 -3.95 -9.46 6.77
CA LYS A 67 -5.24 -9.04 6.20
C LYS A 67 -5.55 -9.68 4.86
N LEU A 68 -4.66 -10.53 4.33
CA LEU A 68 -4.79 -11.17 3.02
C LEU A 68 -5.00 -10.14 1.89
N LEU A 69 -4.33 -8.99 2.01
CA LEU A 69 -4.40 -7.95 0.99
C LEU A 69 -3.48 -8.28 -0.17
N CYS A 70 -3.96 -8.06 -1.38
CA CYS A 70 -3.20 -8.14 -2.62
C CYS A 70 -2.69 -6.75 -3.00
N GLN A 71 -1.41 -6.64 -3.31
CA GLN A 71 -0.81 -5.43 -3.85
C GLN A 71 -0.82 -5.51 -5.38
N ILE A 72 -1.50 -4.57 -6.03
CA ILE A 72 -1.75 -4.64 -7.48
C ILE A 72 -0.51 -4.33 -8.31
N PHE A 73 0.36 -3.43 -7.81
CA PHE A 73 1.55 -3.00 -8.52
C PHE A 73 2.81 -3.37 -7.76
N THR A 74 3.70 -4.10 -8.42
CA THR A 74 5.01 -4.50 -7.88
C THR A 74 6.17 -3.87 -8.64
N PHE A 75 5.90 -3.22 -9.78
CA PHE A 75 6.91 -2.43 -10.47
C PHE A 75 7.13 -1.10 -9.74
N GLY A 76 8.37 -0.62 -9.73
CA GLY A 76 8.69 0.60 -9.02
C GLY A 76 8.02 1.81 -9.68
N THR A 77 7.18 2.50 -8.89
CA THR A 77 6.49 3.74 -9.25
C THR A 77 7.43 4.94 -9.19
N TRP A 78 8.62 4.76 -8.59
CA TRP A 78 9.60 5.80 -8.39
C TRP A 78 11.00 5.36 -8.83
N ALA A 79 11.57 6.06 -9.82
CA ALA A 79 12.95 5.90 -10.26
C ALA A 79 13.66 7.26 -10.28
N ARG A 80 14.79 7.39 -9.57
CA ARG A 80 15.74 8.50 -9.71
C ARG A 80 17.00 7.99 -10.39
N GLU A 81 17.66 8.86 -11.16
CA GLU A 81 18.90 8.52 -11.87
C GLU A 81 19.95 7.98 -10.87
N GLY A 82 20.41 6.75 -11.08
CA GLY A 82 21.36 6.07 -10.20
C GLY A 82 20.78 5.38 -8.96
N GLN A 83 19.46 5.35 -8.77
CA GLN A 83 18.80 4.68 -7.64
C GLN A 83 17.98 3.46 -8.11
N GLN A 84 17.98 2.39 -7.32
CA GLN A 84 17.10 1.24 -7.58
C GLN A 84 15.63 1.69 -7.52
N SER A 85 14.85 1.25 -8.51
CA SER A 85 13.43 1.58 -8.61
C SER A 85 12.67 0.98 -7.43
N ASN A 86 11.86 1.79 -6.75
CA ASN A 86 11.11 1.38 -5.56
C ASN A 86 9.61 1.59 -5.78
N CYS A 87 8.79 0.72 -5.20
CA CYS A 87 7.34 0.85 -5.19
C CYS A 87 6.93 1.51 -3.86
N LEU A 88 6.62 2.81 -3.92
CA LEU A 88 6.25 3.63 -2.75
C LEU A 88 4.74 3.91 -2.70
N ASP A 89 4.13 4.06 -3.86
CA ASP A 89 2.70 4.21 -4.05
C ASP A 89 2.06 2.85 -4.14
N LEU A 90 1.21 2.52 -3.17
CA LEU A 90 0.61 1.19 -3.04
C LEU A 90 -0.89 1.22 -3.26
N ILE A 91 -1.39 0.12 -3.82
CA ILE A 91 -2.81 -0.10 -4.09
C ILE A 91 -3.13 -1.51 -3.60
N PHE A 92 -3.78 -1.57 -2.43
CA PHE A 92 -4.22 -2.82 -1.84
C PHE A 92 -5.70 -3.09 -2.12
N THR A 93 -6.00 -4.36 -2.39
CA THR A 93 -7.36 -4.89 -2.49
C THR A 93 -7.48 -6.23 -1.74
N LEU A 94 -8.70 -6.68 -1.45
CA LEU A 94 -8.98 -8.00 -0.89
C LEU A 94 -8.91 -9.13 -1.94
N GLU A 95 -9.22 -8.83 -3.19
CA GLU A 95 -9.28 -9.81 -4.28
C GLU A 95 -8.55 -9.24 -5.50
N GLU A 96 -7.55 -9.97 -6.04
CA GLU A 96 -6.81 -9.54 -7.24
C GLU A 96 -7.74 -9.23 -8.42
N GLU A 97 -8.86 -9.94 -8.54
CA GLU A 97 -9.83 -9.84 -9.64
C GLU A 97 -10.86 -8.71 -9.45
N SER A 98 -10.90 -8.06 -8.28
CA SER A 98 -11.82 -6.96 -8.00
C SER A 98 -11.49 -5.68 -8.78
N VAL A 99 -10.27 -5.57 -9.28
CA VAL A 99 -9.82 -4.42 -10.06
C VAL A 99 -9.81 -4.78 -11.53
N ILE A 100 -10.90 -4.41 -12.21
CA ILE A 100 -11.17 -4.78 -13.60
C ILE A 100 -10.27 -4.00 -14.58
N ASP A 101 -9.95 -2.74 -14.27
CA ASP A 101 -9.14 -1.88 -15.15
C ASP A 101 -8.57 -0.67 -14.38
N LEU A 102 -7.26 -0.43 -14.49
CA LEU A 102 -6.59 0.79 -14.04
C LEU A 102 -5.76 1.31 -15.22
N GLN A 103 -6.36 2.17 -16.03
CA GLN A 103 -5.69 2.79 -17.17
C GLN A 103 -4.82 3.96 -16.71
N ASP A 104 -3.53 3.88 -17.00
CA ASP A 104 -2.66 5.05 -17.02
C ASP A 104 -3.15 5.97 -18.15
N ARG A 105 -3.61 7.17 -17.80
CA ARG A 105 -3.95 8.18 -18.82
C ARG A 105 -2.71 9.03 -19.05
N PRO A 106 -2.12 9.00 -20.25
CA PRO A 106 -1.03 9.92 -20.56
C PRO A 106 -1.53 11.37 -20.41
N HIS A 107 -0.74 12.18 -19.72
CA HIS A 107 -0.96 13.62 -19.54
C HIS A 107 -0.69 14.40 -20.82
#